data_AF-A0A1G4J5G5-F1
#
_entry.id   AF-A0A1G4J5G5-F1
#
_cell.length_a   1.000
_cell.length_b   1.000
_cell.length_c   1.000
_cell.angle_alpha   90.00
_cell.angle_beta   90.00
_cell.angle_gamma   90.00
#
_symmetry.space_group_name_H-M   'P 1'
#
loop_
_entity.id
_entity.type
_entity.pdbx_description
1 polymer ?
#
loop_
_entity_poly.entity_id
_entity_poly.type
_entity_poly.pdbx_seq_one_letter_code
_entity_poly.pdbx_strand_id
1 'polypeptide(L)'
;MELPASNKQLTELYWDSILLTESSFLDPGHLDYPSFQRFVVQEVGNMLTILDKGYKMDSKRAGKSPWRHIGLSYSILYFADWYSSPIWCKNDSTRLQVVLTRNMHNVVRPLLMALLEYAANLNLVMLRLHVSRNVDGIKELLRNLNWLGGRIVSNENRFKALECLTPQEGTMFSDEKYVIIEFEC
;
A
#
# COMPACT_ATOMS: atom_id res chain seq x y z
N MET A 1 -7.75 1.93 32.54
CA MET A 1 -7.05 0.64 32.54
C MET A 1 -7.73 -0.20 31.48
N GLU A 2 -7.26 -0.11 30.24
CA GLU A 2 -7.86 -0.85 29.13
C GLU A 2 -7.41 -2.32 29.22
N LEU A 3 -8.37 -3.24 29.23
CA LEU A 3 -8.09 -4.66 29.16
C LEU A 3 -7.37 -4.95 27.82
N PRO A 4 -6.30 -5.77 27.81
CA PRO A 4 -5.67 -6.15 26.56
C PRO A 4 -6.72 -6.82 25.67
N ALA A 5 -6.76 -6.41 24.40
CA ALA A 5 -7.65 -7.00 23.41
C ALA A 5 -7.46 -8.52 23.40
N SER A 6 -8.56 -9.27 23.37
CA SER A 6 -8.48 -10.73 23.24
C SER A 6 -7.73 -11.10 21.95
N ASN A 7 -7.02 -12.22 21.94
CA ASN A 7 -6.32 -12.70 20.74
C ASN A 7 -7.23 -12.74 19.49
N LYS A 8 -8.53 -12.99 19.69
CA LYS A 8 -9.55 -12.95 18.64
C LYS A 8 -9.72 -11.55 18.05
N GLN A 9 -9.89 -10.53 18.89
CA GLN A 9 -10.03 -9.14 18.45
C GLN A 9 -8.77 -8.63 17.74
N LEU A 10 -7.58 -9.03 18.21
CA LEU A 10 -6.32 -8.70 17.53
C LEU A 10 -6.23 -9.36 16.15
N THR A 11 -6.65 -10.62 16.05
CA THR A 11 -6.67 -11.34 14.77
C THR A 11 -7.64 -10.69 13.77
N GLU A 12 -8.82 -10.28 14.23
CA GLU A 12 -9.79 -9.53 13.43
C GLU A 12 -9.20 -8.21 12.93
N LEU A 13 -8.57 -7.43 13.82
CA LEU A 13 -7.93 -6.17 13.46
C LEU A 13 -6.82 -6.34 12.41
N TYR A 14 -6.01 -7.41 12.50
CA TYR A 14 -4.98 -7.67 11.50
C TYR A 14 -5.57 -7.98 10.13
N TRP A 15 -6.63 -8.80 10.07
CA TRP A 15 -7.31 -9.08 8.82
C TRP A 15 -7.99 -7.84 8.23
N ASP A 16 -8.65 -7.03 9.06
CA ASP A 16 -9.24 -5.76 8.64
C ASP A 16 -8.19 -4.84 8.04
N SER A 17 -7.03 -4.73 8.69
CA SER A 17 -5.93 -3.87 8.22
C SER A 17 -5.39 -4.33 6.86
N ILE A 18 -5.20 -5.64 6.68
CA ILE A 18 -4.76 -6.23 5.41
C ILE A 18 -5.80 -5.95 4.32
N LEU A 19 -7.07 -6.28 4.58
CA LEU A 19 -8.16 -6.13 3.61
C LEU A 19 -8.37 -4.68 3.21
N LEU A 20 -8.35 -3.75 4.18
CA LEU A 20 -8.48 -2.31 3.91
C LEU A 20 -7.29 -1.78 3.10
N THR A 21 -6.07 -2.21 3.44
CA THR A 21 -4.87 -1.84 2.68
C THR A 21 -4.98 -2.33 1.23
N GLU A 22 -5.27 -3.61 1.00
CA GLU A 22 -5.33 -4.18 -0.35
C GLU A 22 -6.53 -3.68 -1.16
N SER A 23 -7.66 -3.41 -0.51
CA SER A 23 -8.86 -2.85 -1.18
C SER A 23 -8.61 -1.46 -1.77
N SER A 24 -7.57 -0.75 -1.30
CA SER A 24 -7.15 0.51 -1.90
C SER A 24 -6.81 0.36 -3.38
N PHE A 25 -6.31 -0.81 -3.81
CA PHE A 25 -5.99 -1.08 -5.20
C PHE A 25 -7.10 -1.81 -5.95
N LEU A 26 -8.24 -2.06 -5.32
CA LEU A 26 -9.38 -2.68 -6.00
C LEU A 26 -9.83 -1.78 -7.15
N ASP A 27 -10.02 -2.38 -8.32
CA ASP A 27 -10.56 -1.67 -9.48
C ASP A 27 -11.99 -1.22 -9.15
N PRO A 28 -12.36 0.06 -9.40
CA PRO A 28 -13.70 0.56 -9.10
C PRO A 28 -14.83 -0.22 -9.78
N GLY A 29 -14.55 -0.90 -10.91
CA GLY A 29 -15.51 -1.76 -11.61
C GLY A 29 -15.65 -3.16 -11.02
N HIS A 30 -14.80 -3.55 -10.06
CA HIS A 30 -14.85 -4.86 -9.43
C HIS A 30 -15.84 -4.88 -8.25
N LEU A 31 -17.01 -5.49 -8.47
CA LEU A 31 -18.10 -5.52 -7.48
C LEU A 31 -18.13 -6.79 -6.62
N ASP A 32 -17.37 -7.84 -6.99
CA ASP A 32 -17.37 -9.14 -6.31
C ASP A 32 -16.40 -9.15 -5.11
N TYR A 33 -16.79 -8.46 -4.05
CA TYR A 33 -16.00 -8.37 -2.82
C TYR A 33 -15.68 -9.73 -2.17
N PRO A 34 -16.59 -10.73 -2.13
CA PRO A 34 -16.26 -12.08 -1.64
C PRO A 34 -15.13 -12.76 -2.43
N SER A 35 -15.05 -12.56 -3.74
CA SER A 35 -13.93 -13.07 -4.54
C SER A 35 -12.63 -12.35 -4.24
N PHE A 36 -12.66 -11.03 -4.04
CA PHE A 36 -11.51 -10.25 -3.57
C PHE A 36 -11.00 -10.76 -2.21
N GLN A 37 -11.88 -10.90 -1.22
CA GLN A 37 -11.49 -11.37 0.11
C GLN A 37 -10.85 -12.76 0.06
N ARG A 38 -11.47 -13.71 -0.66
CA ARG A 38 -10.92 -15.06 -0.84
C ARG A 38 -9.54 -15.02 -1.48
N PHE A 39 -9.35 -14.17 -2.49
CA PHE A 39 -8.07 -14.01 -3.16
C PHE A 39 -6.99 -13.46 -2.22
N VAL A 40 -7.29 -12.41 -1.46
CA VAL A 40 -6.35 -11.83 -0.48
C VAL A 40 -5.98 -12.86 0.59
N VAL A 41 -6.96 -13.55 1.17
CA VAL A 41 -6.73 -14.59 2.19
C VAL A 41 -5.85 -15.71 1.64
N GLN A 42 -6.10 -16.14 0.41
CA GLN A 42 -5.28 -17.16 -0.25
C GLN A 42 -3.83 -16.69 -0.43
N GLU A 43 -3.60 -15.48 -0.91
CA GLU A 43 -2.25 -14.94 -1.11
C GLU A 43 -1.48 -14.73 0.19
N VAL A 44 -2.15 -14.24 1.24
CA VAL A 44 -1.55 -14.14 2.59
C VAL A 44 -1.22 -15.54 3.13
N GLY A 45 -2.13 -16.51 3.01
CA GLY A 45 -1.90 -17.88 3.45
C GLY A 45 -0.74 -18.57 2.73
N ASN A 46 -0.63 -18.36 1.41
CA ASN A 46 0.51 -18.80 0.61
C ASN A 46 1.82 -18.19 1.12
N MET A 47 1.81 -16.89 1.40
CA MET A 47 2.99 -16.18 1.88
C MET A 47 3.44 -16.66 3.27
N LEU A 48 2.52 -16.84 4.21
CA LEU A 48 2.81 -17.40 5.53
C LEU A 48 3.39 -18.82 5.42
N THR A 49 2.85 -19.65 4.53
CA THR A 49 3.35 -21.01 4.30
C THR A 49 4.78 -21.01 3.74
N ILE A 50 5.10 -20.08 2.84
CA ILE A 50 6.46 -19.90 2.30
C ILE A 50 7.43 -19.50 3.41
N LEU A 51 7.05 -18.55 4.27
CA LEU A 51 7.86 -18.10 5.39
C LEU A 51 8.10 -19.22 6.41
N ASP A 52 7.04 -19.93 6.81
CA ASP A 52 7.10 -21.03 7.78
C ASP A 52 8.03 -22.17 7.31
N LYS A 53 7.93 -22.54 6.02
CA LYS A 53 8.70 -23.63 5.44
C LYS A 53 10.07 -23.21 4.90
N GLY A 54 10.42 -21.92 4.97
CA GLY A 54 11.67 -21.39 4.44
C GLY A 54 11.82 -21.55 2.92
N TYR A 55 10.72 -21.63 2.17
CA TYR A 55 10.78 -21.77 0.71
C TYR A 55 11.26 -20.47 0.05
N LYS A 56 11.96 -20.60 -1.09
CA LYS A 56 12.28 -19.45 -1.93
C LYS A 56 11.00 -18.92 -2.59
N MET A 57 10.85 -17.60 -2.64
CA MET A 57 9.74 -16.97 -3.35
C MET A 57 9.71 -17.37 -4.83
N ASP A 58 8.51 -17.57 -5.36
CA ASP A 58 8.27 -17.90 -6.76
C ASP A 58 8.74 -16.76 -7.68
N SER A 59 9.43 -17.11 -8.77
CA SER A 59 9.95 -16.17 -9.77
C SER A 59 8.82 -15.38 -10.46
N LYS A 60 7.59 -15.90 -10.47
CA LYS A 60 6.41 -15.18 -10.98
C LYS A 60 6.11 -13.87 -10.23
N ARG A 61 6.56 -13.71 -8.98
CA ARG A 61 6.41 -12.44 -8.25
C ARG A 61 7.38 -11.36 -8.72
N ALA A 62 8.53 -11.74 -9.29
CA ALA A 62 9.56 -10.80 -9.74
C ALA A 62 9.09 -9.90 -10.91
N GLY A 63 8.12 -10.36 -11.71
CA GLY A 63 7.54 -9.58 -12.81
C GLY A 63 6.37 -8.65 -12.40
N LYS A 64 5.84 -8.78 -11.18
CA LYS A 64 4.68 -8.01 -10.71
C LYS A 64 5.12 -6.67 -10.11
N SER A 65 4.31 -5.63 -10.29
CA SER A 65 4.54 -4.35 -9.60
C SER A 65 4.54 -4.55 -8.08
N PRO A 66 5.36 -3.77 -7.33
CA PRO A 66 5.47 -3.90 -5.87
C PRO A 66 4.14 -3.79 -5.12
N TRP A 67 3.20 -2.99 -5.64
CA TRP A 67 1.90 -2.79 -5.01
C TRP A 67 0.98 -4.02 -5.14
N ARG A 68 1.24 -4.93 -6.08
CA ARG A 68 0.47 -6.17 -6.26
C ARG A 68 0.88 -7.29 -5.31
N HIS A 69 1.99 -7.12 -4.59
CA HIS A 69 2.44 -8.12 -3.65
C HIS A 69 1.57 -8.05 -2.39
N ILE A 70 0.82 -9.11 -2.16
CA ILE A 70 -0.07 -9.32 -1.01
C ILE A 70 0.64 -10.23 0.00
N GLY A 71 0.40 -10.02 1.30
CA GLY A 71 1.08 -10.73 2.38
C GLY A 71 2.43 -10.13 2.75
N LEU A 72 2.64 -8.84 2.45
CA LEU A 72 3.79 -8.08 2.91
C LEU A 72 3.67 -7.70 4.39
N SER A 73 4.59 -6.87 4.90
CA SER A 73 4.40 -6.23 6.20
C SER A 73 3.38 -5.11 6.07
N TYR A 74 2.43 -5.04 7.00
CA TYR A 74 1.37 -4.03 7.03
C TYR A 74 1.50 -3.17 8.27
N SER A 75 1.27 -1.87 8.11
CA SER A 75 1.34 -0.89 9.19
C SER A 75 0.15 0.05 9.15
N ILE A 76 -0.26 0.52 10.34
CA ILE A 76 -1.34 1.48 10.53
C ILE A 76 -0.71 2.74 11.13
N LEU A 77 -0.78 3.85 10.41
CA LEU A 77 -0.29 5.15 10.89
C LEU A 77 -1.47 6.04 11.25
N TYR A 78 -1.50 6.52 12.49
CA TYR A 78 -2.58 7.38 12.96
C TYR A 78 -2.05 8.76 13.38
N PHE A 79 -2.40 9.78 12.59
CA PHE A 79 -2.09 11.18 12.85
C PHE A 79 -3.35 11.90 13.32
N ALA A 80 -3.66 11.79 14.61
CA ALA A 80 -4.92 12.27 15.19
C ALA A 80 -5.17 13.77 14.95
N ASP A 81 -4.11 14.58 14.93
CA ASP A 81 -4.19 16.02 14.70
C ASP A 81 -4.57 16.39 13.25
N TRP A 82 -4.40 15.47 12.30
CA TRP A 82 -4.58 15.72 10.87
C TRP A 82 -5.73 14.92 10.27
N TYR A 83 -5.97 13.71 10.77
CA TYR A 83 -6.92 12.77 10.20
C TYR A 83 -7.79 12.10 11.26
N SER A 84 -9.09 12.00 10.96
CA SER A 84 -10.07 11.27 11.78
C SER A 84 -9.97 9.75 11.66
N SER A 85 -9.14 9.23 10.76
CA SER A 85 -8.93 7.79 10.64
C SER A 85 -7.53 7.50 10.06
N PRO A 86 -7.03 6.28 10.24
CA PRO A 86 -5.63 5.97 9.96
C PRO A 86 -5.32 5.95 8.47
N ILE A 87 -4.01 5.98 8.21
CA ILE A 87 -3.39 5.73 6.92
C ILE A 87 -2.89 4.29 6.91
N TRP A 88 -3.28 3.57 5.87
CA TRP A 88 -2.92 2.18 5.67
C TRP A 88 -1.64 2.10 4.83
N CYS A 89 -0.68 1.34 5.33
CA CYS A 89 0.63 1.19 4.71
C CYS A 89 0.97 -0.27 4.56
N LYS A 90 1.78 -0.57 3.54
CA LYS A 90 2.49 -1.85 3.45
C LYS A 90 3.91 -1.64 2.98
N ASN A 91 4.81 -2.53 3.34
CA ASN A 91 6.21 -2.43 2.95
C ASN A 91 6.82 -3.78 2.62
N ASP A 92 7.73 -3.76 1.65
CA ASP A 92 8.68 -4.84 1.42
C ASP A 92 9.99 -4.56 2.18
N SER A 93 11.07 -5.24 1.82
CA SER A 93 12.40 -5.07 2.44
C SER A 93 13.13 -3.78 2.02
N THR A 94 12.61 -3.03 1.07
CA THR A 94 13.26 -1.87 0.45
C THR A 94 12.41 -0.61 0.43
N ARG A 95 11.08 -0.76 0.37
CA ARG A 95 10.14 0.32 0.08
C ARG A 95 8.94 0.31 1.02
N LEU A 96 8.63 1.47 1.57
CA LEU A 96 7.34 1.76 2.20
C LEU A 96 6.34 2.24 1.14
N GLN A 97 5.17 1.61 1.08
CA GLN A 97 4.07 2.00 0.20
C GLN A 97 2.93 2.59 1.03
N VAL A 98 2.52 3.82 0.70
CA VAL A 98 1.50 4.57 1.44
C VAL A 98 0.41 5.02 0.47
N VAL A 99 -0.84 4.71 0.79
CA VAL A 99 -1.99 5.17 0.00
C VAL A 99 -2.58 6.42 0.64
N LEU A 100 -2.64 7.51 -0.14
CA LEU A 100 -3.13 8.82 0.30
C LEU A 100 -4.40 9.18 -0.47
N THR A 101 -5.54 8.99 0.19
CA THR A 101 -6.89 9.27 -0.36
C THR A 101 -7.57 10.46 0.31
N ARG A 102 -6.91 11.11 1.28
CA ARG A 102 -7.47 12.18 2.10
C ARG A 102 -6.87 13.53 1.72
N ASN A 103 -7.61 14.60 1.99
CA ASN A 103 -7.13 15.98 1.81
C ASN A 103 -5.82 16.20 2.58
N MET A 104 -4.80 16.71 1.89
CA MET A 104 -3.48 16.97 2.46
C MET A 104 -3.10 18.45 2.45
N HIS A 105 -3.95 19.36 1.95
CA HIS A 105 -3.60 20.76 1.63
C HIS A 105 -2.83 21.49 2.74
N ASN A 106 -3.16 21.26 4.01
CA ASN A 106 -2.50 21.94 5.13
C ASN A 106 -1.41 21.12 5.82
N VAL A 107 -1.24 19.86 5.41
CA VAL A 107 -0.38 18.89 6.11
C VAL A 107 0.61 18.19 5.19
N VAL A 108 0.67 18.53 3.89
CA VAL A 108 1.55 17.87 2.90
C VAL A 108 2.98 17.74 3.42
N ARG A 109 3.56 18.86 3.87
CA ARG A 109 4.95 18.91 4.33
C ARG A 109 5.18 18.12 5.63
N PRO A 110 4.49 18.39 6.75
CA PRO A 110 4.71 17.62 7.98
C PRO A 110 4.35 16.14 7.82
N LEU A 111 3.34 15.81 7.01
CA LEU A 111 3.02 14.42 6.68
C LEU A 111 4.16 13.73 5.93
N LEU A 112 4.69 14.35 4.88
CA LEU A 112 5.80 13.78 4.13
C LEU A 112 7.03 13.52 5.02
N MET A 113 7.38 14.49 5.88
CA MET A 113 8.49 14.32 6.83
C MET A 113 8.25 13.13 7.77
N ALA A 114 7.05 13.03 8.36
CA ALA A 114 6.72 11.92 9.24
C ALA A 114 6.77 10.55 8.51
N LEU A 115 6.33 10.50 7.25
CA LEU A 115 6.39 9.27 6.44
C LEU A 115 7.83 8.89 6.07
N LEU A 116 8.69 9.86 5.76
CA LEU A 116 10.11 9.64 5.49
C LEU A 116 10.84 9.16 6.76
N GLU A 117 10.60 9.81 7.90
CA GLU A 117 11.14 9.39 9.19
C GLU A 117 10.69 7.97 9.56
N TYR A 118 9.41 7.65 9.31
CA TYR A 118 8.90 6.30 9.53
C TYR A 118 9.56 5.27 8.61
N ALA A 119 9.71 5.57 7.31
CA ALA A 119 10.42 4.68 6.38
C ALA A 119 11.88 4.45 6.79
N ALA A 120 12.58 5.52 7.22
CA ALA A 120 13.96 5.44 7.72
C ALA A 120 14.05 4.61 9.01
N ASN A 121 13.10 4.73 9.93
CA ASN A 121 13.02 3.89 11.14
C ASN A 121 12.83 2.41 10.84
N LEU A 122 12.20 2.08 9.71
CA LEU A 122 12.08 0.71 9.21
C LEU A 122 13.32 0.25 8.40
N ASN A 123 14.36 1.08 8.29
CA ASN A 123 15.54 0.87 7.44
C ASN A 123 15.19 0.65 5.96
N LEU A 124 14.16 1.33 5.46
CA LEU A 124 13.75 1.28 4.07
C LEU A 124 14.44 2.41 3.30
N VAL A 125 14.79 2.14 2.04
CA VAL A 125 15.53 3.07 1.18
C VAL A 125 14.58 3.96 0.38
N MET A 126 13.33 3.52 0.21
CA MET A 126 12.35 4.20 -0.63
C MET A 126 11.02 4.41 0.09
N LEU A 127 10.44 5.58 -0.12
CA LEU A 127 9.04 5.87 0.16
C LEU A 127 8.30 5.99 -1.17
N ARG A 128 7.20 5.26 -1.34
CA ARG A 128 6.29 5.38 -2.49
C ARG A 128 4.91 5.78 -2.02
N LEU A 129 4.45 6.92 -2.52
CA LEU A 129 3.11 7.45 -2.29
C LEU A 129 2.21 7.11 -3.48
N HIS A 130 1.05 6.53 -3.18
CA HIS A 130 -0.06 6.37 -4.11
C HIS A 130 -1.11 7.43 -3.76
N VAL A 131 -1.00 8.61 -4.38
CA VAL A 131 -1.88 9.75 -4.09
C VAL A 131 -3.07 9.73 -5.02
N SER A 132 -4.29 9.70 -4.49
CA SER A 132 -5.48 9.70 -5.34
C SER A 132 -5.53 10.98 -6.17
N ARG A 133 -5.84 10.86 -7.47
CA ARG A 133 -5.89 11.98 -8.41
C ARG A 133 -6.87 13.08 -8.00
N ASN A 134 -7.85 12.75 -7.17
CA ASN A 134 -8.92 13.65 -6.73
C ASN A 134 -8.68 14.27 -5.34
N VAL A 135 -7.51 14.04 -4.74
CA VAL A 135 -7.18 14.55 -3.41
C VAL A 135 -6.76 16.01 -3.46
N ASP A 136 -7.36 16.83 -2.60
CA ASP A 136 -6.92 18.20 -2.33
C ASP A 136 -5.49 18.23 -1.77
N GLY A 137 -4.67 19.15 -2.27
CA GLY A 137 -3.25 19.27 -1.90
C GLY A 137 -2.30 18.51 -2.83
N ILE A 138 -2.78 17.66 -3.75
CA ILE A 138 -1.91 16.95 -4.71
C ILE A 138 -1.13 17.94 -5.61
N LYS A 139 -1.77 19.03 -6.05
CA LYS A 139 -1.11 20.04 -6.90
C LYS A 139 0.04 20.73 -6.17
N GLU A 140 -0.11 20.98 -4.87
CA GLU A 140 0.94 21.56 -4.05
C GLU A 140 2.11 20.60 -3.88
N LEU A 141 1.83 19.32 -3.61
CA LEU A 141 2.87 18.29 -3.55
C LEU A 141 3.64 18.18 -4.88
N LEU A 142 2.93 18.14 -6.00
CA LEU A 142 3.55 18.03 -7.34
C LEU A 142 4.35 19.28 -7.73
N ARG A 143 3.90 20.48 -7.36
CA ARG A 143 4.64 21.72 -7.63
C ARG A 143 5.97 21.77 -6.86
N ASN A 144 5.99 21.20 -5.66
CA ASN A 144 7.16 21.20 -4.79
C ASN A 144 8.03 19.93 -4.93
N LEU A 145 7.72 19.05 -5.88
CA LEU A 145 8.33 17.72 -5.98
C LEU A 145 9.86 17.75 -6.03
N ASN A 146 10.43 18.58 -6.90
CA ASN A 146 11.88 18.70 -7.07
C ASN A 146 12.57 19.20 -5.80
N TRP A 147 11.94 20.13 -5.07
CA TRP A 147 12.48 20.66 -3.82
C TRP A 147 12.45 19.62 -2.70
N LEU A 148 11.45 18.74 -2.73
CA LEU A 148 11.28 17.63 -1.79
C LEU A 148 12.09 16.38 -2.19
N GLY A 149 12.85 16.41 -3.29
CA GLY A 149 13.61 15.26 -3.78
C GLY A 149 12.75 14.12 -4.35
N GLY A 150 11.49 14.40 -4.67
CA GLY A 150 10.56 13.39 -5.18
C GLY A 150 10.63 13.23 -6.70
N ARG A 151 10.17 12.08 -7.19
CA ARG A 151 9.96 11.82 -8.62
C ARG A 151 8.60 11.18 -8.89
N ILE A 152 7.99 11.51 -10.02
CA ILE A 152 6.78 10.83 -10.48
C ILE A 152 7.19 9.49 -11.12
N VAL A 153 6.46 8.44 -10.79
CA VAL A 153 6.63 7.12 -11.39
C VAL A 153 5.38 6.78 -12.20
N SER A 154 5.57 6.17 -13.36
CA SER A 154 4.47 5.68 -14.17
C SER A 154 3.67 4.62 -13.42
N ASN A 155 2.34 4.65 -13.61
CA ASN A 155 1.48 3.53 -13.23
C ASN A 155 1.93 2.24 -13.91
N GLU A 156 1.50 1.10 -13.38
CA GLU A 156 1.79 -0.20 -13.97
C GLU A 156 1.35 -0.26 -15.45
N ASN A 157 2.25 -0.73 -16.31
CA ASN A 157 1.87 -1.04 -17.68
C ASN A 157 1.03 -2.33 -17.70
N ARG A 158 -0.30 -2.18 -17.81
CA ARG A 158 -1.24 -3.30 -17.79
C ARG A 158 -0.95 -4.37 -18.84
N PHE A 159 -0.54 -3.99 -20.06
CA PHE A 159 -0.23 -4.97 -21.10
C PHE A 159 0.94 -5.87 -20.71
N LYS A 160 2.00 -5.29 -20.16
CA LYS A 160 3.14 -6.06 -19.65
C LYS A 160 2.77 -6.88 -18.42
N ALA A 161 1.97 -6.32 -17.52
CA ALA A 161 1.58 -7.00 -16.30
C ALA A 161 0.77 -8.28 -16.59
N LEU A 162 -0.09 -8.28 -17.61
CA LEU A 162 -0.88 -9.46 -18.00
C LEU A 162 -0.03 -10.68 -18.36
N GLU A 163 1.25 -10.52 -18.71
CA GLU A 163 2.17 -11.65 -18.94
C GLU A 163 2.48 -12.44 -17.66
N CYS A 164 2.31 -11.82 -16.49
CA CYS A 164 2.65 -12.41 -15.18
C CYS A 164 1.46 -12.50 -14.22
N LEU A 165 0.27 -12.03 -14.63
CA LEU A 165 -0.95 -12.02 -13.81
C LEU A 165 -1.91 -13.14 -14.23
N THR A 166 -2.62 -13.68 -13.25
CA THR A 166 -3.82 -14.48 -13.54
C THR A 166 -4.92 -13.58 -14.11
N PRO A 167 -5.87 -14.12 -14.89
CA PRO A 167 -7.02 -13.34 -15.39
C PRO A 167 -7.82 -12.65 -14.28
N GLN A 168 -7.95 -13.31 -13.13
CA GLN A 168 -8.60 -12.76 -11.95
C GLN A 168 -7.83 -11.55 -11.39
N GLU A 169 -6.51 -11.65 -11.21
CA GLU A 169 -5.68 -10.54 -10.72
C GLU A 169 -5.66 -9.33 -11.67
N GLY A 170 -5.64 -9.60 -12.98
CA GLY A 170 -5.59 -8.56 -14.02
C GLY A 170 -6.85 -7.69 -14.02
N THR A 171 -8.00 -8.28 -13.70
CA THR A 171 -9.30 -7.58 -13.68
C THR A 171 -9.66 -7.01 -12.31
N MET A 172 -9.15 -7.61 -11.23
CA MET A 172 -9.49 -7.21 -9.86
C MET A 172 -8.80 -5.93 -9.40
N PHE A 173 -7.58 -5.66 -9.88
CA PHE A 173 -6.75 -4.60 -9.31
C PHE A 173 -6.24 -3.56 -10.32
N SER A 174 -6.11 -2.32 -9.84
CA SER A 174 -5.64 -1.16 -10.60
C SER A 174 -4.94 -0.13 -9.72
N ASP A 175 -3.88 0.48 -10.23
CA ASP A 175 -3.27 1.69 -9.65
C ASP A 175 -3.61 2.97 -10.44
N GLU A 176 -4.41 2.91 -11.51
CA GLU A 176 -4.66 4.03 -12.42
C GLU A 176 -5.30 5.26 -11.76
N LYS A 177 -6.07 5.06 -10.67
CA LYS A 177 -6.69 6.14 -9.89
C LYS A 177 -5.69 6.97 -9.08
N TYR A 178 -4.41 6.58 -9.09
CA TYR A 178 -3.34 7.23 -8.33
C TYR A 178 -2.32 7.92 -9.23
N VAL A 179 -1.77 9.02 -8.73
CA VAL A 179 -0.45 9.53 -9.12
C VAL A 179 0.56 8.89 -8.19
N ILE A 180 1.58 8.25 -8.75
CA ILE A 180 2.62 7.57 -7.98
C ILE A 180 3.83 8.48 -7.86
N ILE A 181 4.28 8.70 -6.63
CA ILE A 181 5.42 9.55 -6.31
C ILE A 181 6.39 8.72 -5.47
N GLU A 182 7.68 8.80 -5.76
CA GLU A 182 8.74 8.18 -4.98
C GLU A 182 9.71 9.20 -4.39
N PHE A 183 10.23 8.88 -3.21
CA PHE A 183 11.28 9.60 -2.51
C PHE A 183 12.33 8.60 -2.03
N GLU A 184 13.59 9.01 -2.07
CA GLU A 184 14.68 8.31 -1.36
C GLU A 184 14.63 8.70 0.13
N CYS A 185 14.89 7.73 1.01
CA CYS A 185 14.86 7.88 2.46
C CYS A 185 16.26 7.97 3.05
#